data_AF-A0A932VJC8-F1
#
_entry.id   AF-A0A932VJC8-F1
#
_cell.length_a   1.000
_cell.length_b   1.000
_cell.length_c   1.000
_cell.angle_alpha   90.00
_cell.angle_beta   90.00
_cell.angle_gamma   90.00
#
_symmetry.space_group_name_H-M   'P 1'
#
loop_
_entity.id
_entity.type
_entity.pdbx_description
1 polymer ?
#
loop_
_entity_poly.entity_id
_entity_poly.type
_entity_poly.pdbx_seq_one_letter_code
_entity_poly.pdbx_strand_id
1 'polypeptide(L)'
;MTDEVMTPANSDPNSKNRAILAYIVENCIFAYDELCRVNKELINRANPDSNLSMNHLGAMNRMIQDYLIVRVAGLFDEAEYVTKGGIDEVISFDKLFADNQDYQKIKEQQVIKYIIDQRHNFVAHTNTKHIEKNFPVTFKICNSNLRELLKSLQELVKN
;
A
#
# COMPACT_ATOMS: atom_id res chain seq x y z
N MET A 1 41.74 -2.94 35.66
CA MET A 1 41.29 -3.17 34.27
C MET A 1 39.91 -3.77 34.35
N THR A 2 38.90 -2.92 34.33
CA THR A 2 37.51 -3.33 34.22
C THR A 2 37.14 -3.14 32.75
N ASP A 3 37.03 -4.24 32.03
CA ASP A 3 36.51 -4.24 30.67
C ASP A 3 35.03 -3.85 30.75
N GLU A 4 34.73 -2.59 30.41
CA GLU A 4 33.37 -2.16 30.12
C GLU A 4 32.94 -2.87 28.83
N VAL A 5 32.06 -3.84 29.00
CA VAL A 5 31.31 -4.46 27.91
C VAL A 5 30.44 -3.36 27.29
N MET A 6 30.90 -2.78 26.17
CA MET A 6 30.10 -1.93 25.32
C MET A 6 28.87 -2.73 24.83
N THR A 7 27.73 -2.51 25.47
CA THR A 7 26.43 -2.88 24.92
C THR A 7 26.22 -2.12 23.61
N PRO A 8 25.79 -2.78 22.51
CA PRO A 8 25.54 -2.10 21.25
C PRO A 8 24.40 -1.09 21.44
N ALA A 9 24.60 0.10 20.88
CA ALA A 9 23.69 1.23 20.98
C ALA A 9 22.24 0.81 20.65
N ASN A 10 21.32 1.12 21.57
CA ASN A 10 19.88 1.15 21.31
C ASN A 10 19.63 2.04 20.07
N SER A 11 19.34 1.44 18.92
CA SER A 11 18.92 2.19 17.75
C SER A 11 17.54 2.80 18.01
N ASP A 12 17.38 4.08 17.68
CA ASP A 12 16.12 4.81 17.81
C ASP A 12 14.98 3.99 17.15
N PRO A 13 13.94 3.58 17.90
CA PRO A 13 12.82 2.81 17.34
C PRO A 13 12.13 3.52 16.18
N ASN A 14 12.17 4.85 16.14
CA ASN A 14 11.66 5.62 15.00
C ASN A 14 12.50 5.43 13.74
N SER A 15 13.82 5.27 13.86
CA SER A 15 14.72 4.98 12.72
C SER A 15 14.38 3.63 12.10
N LYS A 16 14.15 2.59 12.93
CA LYS A 16 13.71 1.28 12.45
C LYS A 16 12.34 1.32 11.78
N ASN A 17 11.36 2.01 12.39
CA ASN A 17 10.02 2.14 11.84
C ASN A 17 10.01 2.91 10.51
N ARG A 18 10.82 3.96 10.39
CA ARG A 18 11.00 4.71 9.13
C ARG A 18 11.61 3.85 8.03
N ALA A 19 12.62 3.03 8.34
CA ALA A 19 13.20 2.09 7.37
C ALA A 19 12.16 1.07 6.88
N ILE A 20 11.32 0.56 7.78
CA ILE A 20 10.21 -0.33 7.43
C ILE A 20 9.20 0.39 6.53
N LEU A 21 8.76 1.59 6.89
CA LEU A 21 7.85 2.39 6.04
C LEU A 21 8.45 2.67 4.66
N ALA A 22 9.73 3.03 4.59
CA ALA A 22 10.42 3.26 3.32
C ALA A 22 10.37 2.02 2.41
N TYR A 23 10.64 0.84 2.96
CA TYR A 23 10.53 -0.44 2.25
C TYR A 23 9.09 -0.75 1.80
N ILE A 24 8.09 -0.49 2.66
CA ILE A 24 6.68 -0.70 2.30
C ILE A 24 6.27 0.23 1.15
N VAL A 25 6.65 1.50 1.22
CA VAL A 25 6.35 2.50 0.18
C VAL A 25 7.02 2.15 -1.14
N GLU A 26 8.28 1.74 -1.12
CA GLU A 26 9.00 1.29 -2.33
C GLU A 26 8.28 0.12 -3.01
N ASN A 27 7.85 -0.87 -2.24
CA ASN A 27 7.05 -1.98 -2.76
C ASN A 27 5.70 -1.54 -3.32
N CYS A 28 5.05 -0.53 -2.72
CA CYS A 28 3.81 0.03 -3.26
C CYS A 28 4.03 0.74 -4.59
N ILE A 29 5.15 1.47 -4.74
CA ILE A 29 5.53 2.11 -6.01
C ILE A 29 5.76 1.05 -7.09
N PHE A 30 6.51 0.00 -6.78
CA PHE A 30 6.75 -1.11 -7.70
C PHE A 30 5.44 -1.79 -8.11
N ALA A 31 4.57 -2.11 -7.14
CA ALA A 31 3.28 -2.72 -7.43
C ALA A 31 2.36 -1.81 -8.25
N TYR A 32 2.38 -0.50 -8.04
CA TYR A 32 1.67 0.45 -8.88
C TYR A 32 2.17 0.42 -10.33
N ASP A 33 3.48 0.52 -10.51
CA ASP A 33 4.10 0.54 -11.86
C ASP A 33 3.77 -0.77 -12.60
N GLU A 34 3.86 -1.91 -11.92
CA GLU A 34 3.53 -3.22 -12.48
C GLU A 34 2.03 -3.37 -12.78
N LEU A 35 1.15 -2.90 -11.89
CA LEU A 35 -0.30 -2.88 -12.13
C LEU A 35 -0.64 -2.14 -13.42
N CYS A 36 -0.08 -0.95 -13.60
CA CYS A 36 -0.39 -0.13 -14.76
C CYS A 36 0.24 -0.66 -16.05
N ARG A 37 1.41 -1.31 -15.95
CA ARG A 37 2.02 -2.05 -17.06
C ARG A 37 1.12 -3.22 -17.50
N VAL A 38 0.70 -4.07 -16.56
CA VAL A 38 -0.17 -5.23 -16.83
C VAL A 38 -1.53 -4.80 -17.35
N ASN A 39 -2.15 -3.77 -16.76
CA ASN A 39 -3.44 -3.24 -17.21
C ASN A 39 -3.38 -2.73 -18.66
N LYS A 40 -2.30 -2.02 -19.03
CA LYS A 40 -2.09 -1.56 -20.40
C LYS A 40 -1.91 -2.74 -21.37
N GLU A 41 -1.16 -3.76 -20.97
CA GLU A 41 -0.98 -4.99 -21.74
C GLU A 41 -2.30 -5.73 -21.96
N LEU A 42 -3.14 -5.81 -20.92
CA LEU A 42 -4.47 -6.42 -20.98
C LEU A 42 -5.40 -5.68 -21.94
N ILE A 43 -5.46 -4.34 -21.86
CA ILE A 43 -6.26 -3.50 -22.77
C ILE A 43 -5.81 -3.69 -24.23
N ASN A 44 -4.50 -3.68 -24.48
CA ASN A 44 -3.96 -3.84 -25.83
C ASN A 44 -4.22 -5.24 -26.42
N ARG A 45 -4.23 -6.27 -25.56
CA ARG A 45 -4.42 -7.67 -25.97
C ARG A 45 -5.88 -8.10 -26.05
N ALA A 46 -6.81 -7.34 -25.46
CA ALA A 46 -8.25 -7.54 -25.63
C ALA A 46 -8.73 -7.41 -27.11
N ASN A 47 -7.82 -7.13 -28.03
CA ASN A 47 -8.01 -7.19 -29.47
C ASN A 47 -8.20 -8.65 -29.94
N PRO A 48 -9.16 -8.95 -30.84
CA PRO A 48 -9.55 -10.33 -31.18
C PRO A 48 -8.44 -11.22 -31.78
N ASP A 49 -7.35 -10.63 -32.26
CA ASP A 49 -6.26 -11.31 -32.97
C ASP A 49 -5.12 -11.84 -32.06
N SER A 50 -5.24 -11.74 -30.72
CA SER A 50 -4.16 -12.13 -29.81
C SER A 50 -4.30 -13.58 -29.29
N ASN A 51 -3.29 -14.42 -29.56
CA ASN A 51 -3.22 -15.85 -29.18
C ASN A 51 -2.68 -16.11 -27.75
N LEU A 52 -2.67 -15.10 -26.87
CA LEU A 52 -2.14 -15.21 -25.51
C LEU A 52 -3.25 -15.32 -24.46
N SER A 53 -3.00 -16.09 -23.40
CA SER A 53 -3.94 -16.35 -22.31
C SER A 53 -4.33 -15.05 -21.57
N MET A 54 -5.42 -14.41 -22.00
CA MET A 54 -6.03 -13.25 -21.31
C MET A 54 -6.34 -13.55 -19.84
N ASN A 55 -6.65 -14.81 -19.52
CA ASN A 55 -6.95 -15.27 -18.17
C ASN A 55 -5.77 -15.07 -17.21
N HIS A 56 -4.53 -15.30 -17.67
CA HIS A 56 -3.34 -15.11 -16.83
C HIS A 56 -3.09 -13.63 -16.52
N LEU A 57 -3.17 -12.76 -17.53
CA LEU A 57 -3.01 -11.31 -17.35
C LEU A 57 -4.12 -10.72 -16.47
N GLY A 58 -5.37 -11.17 -16.64
CA GLY A 58 -6.48 -10.77 -15.78
C GLY A 58 -6.26 -11.17 -14.33
N ALA A 59 -5.80 -12.39 -14.07
CA ALA A 59 -5.46 -12.85 -12.72
C ALA A 59 -4.30 -12.06 -12.11
N MET A 60 -3.25 -11.78 -12.88
CA MET A 60 -2.12 -10.95 -12.42
C MET A 60 -2.56 -9.53 -12.07
N ASN A 61 -3.31 -8.87 -12.96
CA ASN A 61 -3.83 -7.52 -12.74
C ASN A 61 -4.60 -7.45 -11.43
N ARG A 62 -5.46 -8.44 -11.20
CA ARG A 62 -6.25 -8.55 -9.98
C ARG A 62 -5.36 -8.74 -8.75
N MET A 63 -4.45 -9.71 -8.77
CA MET A 63 -3.56 -9.98 -7.64
C MET A 63 -2.74 -8.76 -7.23
N ILE A 64 -2.18 -8.03 -8.19
CA ILE A 64 -1.37 -6.83 -7.93
C ILE A 64 -2.26 -5.70 -7.37
N GLN A 65 -3.46 -5.52 -7.92
CA GLN A 65 -4.41 -4.54 -7.41
C GLN A 65 -4.78 -4.80 -5.95
N ASP A 66 -5.07 -6.06 -5.61
CA ASP A 66 -5.49 -6.46 -4.27
C ASP A 66 -4.36 -6.19 -3.26
N TYR A 67 -3.13 -6.58 -3.62
CA TYR A 67 -1.93 -6.26 -2.85
C TYR A 67 -1.78 -4.74 -2.64
N LEU A 68 -1.83 -3.97 -3.73
CA LEU A 68 -1.61 -2.53 -3.70
C LEU A 68 -2.64 -1.84 -2.79
N ILE A 69 -3.91 -2.20 -2.89
CA ILE A 69 -4.98 -1.60 -2.08
C ILE A 69 -4.78 -1.90 -0.60
N VAL A 70 -4.51 -3.17 -0.25
CA VAL A 70 -4.30 -3.55 1.15
C VAL A 70 -3.09 -2.84 1.74
N ARG A 71 -1.99 -2.75 0.98
CA ARG A 71 -0.73 -2.17 1.46
C ARG A 71 -0.79 -0.66 1.55
N VAL A 72 -1.33 0.02 0.54
CA VAL A 72 -1.49 1.48 0.56
C VAL A 72 -2.46 1.89 1.65
N ALA A 73 -3.61 1.23 1.81
CA ALA A 73 -4.53 1.55 2.89
C ALA A 73 -3.88 1.36 4.28
N GLY A 74 -3.08 0.30 4.45
CA GLY A 74 -2.34 0.06 5.70
C GLY A 74 -1.32 1.16 6.08
N LEU A 75 -0.86 1.97 5.12
CA LEU A 75 0.00 3.13 5.42
C LEU A 75 -0.74 4.23 6.20
N PHE A 76 -2.07 4.20 6.22
CA PHE A 76 -2.97 5.16 6.86
C PHE A 76 -3.83 4.49 7.94
N ASP A 77 -3.37 3.36 8.49
CA ASP A 77 -4.05 2.70 9.60
C ASP A 77 -3.69 3.37 10.93
N GLU A 78 -4.72 3.73 11.68
CA GLU A 78 -4.60 4.24 13.05
C GLU A 78 -4.72 3.11 14.09
N ALA A 79 -5.16 1.92 13.67
CA ALA A 79 -5.52 0.84 14.57
C ALA A 79 -4.31 0.10 15.16
N GLU A 80 -4.43 -0.29 16.42
CA GLU A 80 -3.62 -1.31 17.07
C GLU A 80 -4.37 -2.63 17.04
N TYR A 81 -3.75 -3.70 16.54
CA TYR A 81 -4.38 -5.02 16.55
C TYR A 81 -4.01 -5.74 17.83
N VAL A 82 -4.97 -5.85 18.74
CA VAL A 82 -4.82 -6.69 19.94
C VAL A 82 -4.90 -8.15 19.50
N THR A 83 -3.80 -8.87 19.60
CA THR A 83 -3.73 -10.32 19.38
C THR A 83 -3.65 -11.06 20.72
N LYS A 84 -3.93 -12.37 20.73
CA LYS A 84 -3.85 -13.20 21.95
C LYS A 84 -2.45 -13.25 22.59
N GLY A 85 -1.40 -12.75 21.91
CA GLY A 85 -0.01 -12.71 22.39
C GLY A 85 0.54 -11.30 22.67
N GLY A 86 -0.27 -10.23 22.52
CA GLY A 86 0.15 -8.84 22.70
C GLY A 86 -0.49 -7.89 21.68
N ILE A 87 -0.09 -6.61 21.73
CA ILE A 87 -0.47 -5.62 20.73
C ILE A 87 0.49 -5.75 19.54
N ASP A 88 -0.03 -6.12 18.37
CA ASP A 88 0.73 -6.03 17.11
C ASP A 88 0.61 -4.58 16.64
N GLU A 89 1.65 -3.80 16.87
CA GLU A 89 1.68 -2.39 16.47
C GLU A 89 1.80 -2.30 14.95
N VAL A 90 0.72 -1.85 14.31
CA VAL A 90 0.77 -1.44 12.91
C VAL A 90 1.76 -0.30 12.77
N ILE A 91 2.74 -0.45 11.88
CA ILE A 91 3.66 0.63 11.49
C ILE A 91 3.01 1.37 10.33
N SER A 92 2.56 2.61 10.56
CA SER A 92 1.86 3.45 9.59
C SER A 92 2.37 4.89 9.63
N PHE A 93 2.07 5.66 8.58
CA PHE A 93 2.36 7.09 8.58
C PHE A 93 1.48 7.84 9.57
N ASP A 94 0.25 7.38 9.82
CA ASP A 94 -0.62 8.01 10.80
C ASP A 94 0.00 8.02 12.20
N LYS A 95 0.73 6.96 12.58
CA LYS A 95 1.41 6.92 13.88
C LYS A 95 2.66 7.79 13.94
N LEU A 96 3.43 7.88 12.85
CA LEU A 96 4.73 8.56 12.86
C LEU A 96 4.66 10.04 12.43
N PHE A 97 3.62 10.42 11.69
CA PHE A 97 3.53 11.70 10.99
C PHE A 97 2.15 12.37 11.14
N ALA A 98 1.35 12.01 12.15
CA ALA A 98 0.02 12.60 12.40
C ALA A 98 0.00 14.13 12.30
N ASP A 99 0.99 14.81 12.88
CA ASP A 99 1.05 16.28 12.90
C ASP A 99 1.77 16.89 11.67
N ASN A 100 2.30 16.07 10.75
CA ASN A 100 3.02 16.55 9.58
C ASN A 100 2.03 17.07 8.52
N GLN A 101 2.15 18.35 8.16
CA GLN A 101 1.22 18.98 7.21
C GLN A 101 1.25 18.38 5.80
N ASP A 102 2.40 17.92 5.32
CA ASP A 102 2.50 17.33 3.99
C ASP A 102 1.88 15.93 3.96
N TYR A 103 2.07 15.16 5.03
CA TYR A 103 1.34 13.91 5.23
C TYR A 103 -0.17 14.12 5.23
N GLN A 104 -0.68 15.11 5.98
CA GLN A 104 -2.11 15.40 6.01
C GLN A 104 -2.66 15.77 4.61
N LYS A 105 -1.93 16.57 3.83
CA LYS A 105 -2.30 16.87 2.43
C LYS A 105 -2.37 15.62 1.56
N ILE A 106 -1.48 14.64 1.78
CA ILE A 106 -1.46 13.36 1.06
C ILE A 106 -2.65 12.49 1.48
N LYS A 107 -2.91 12.35 2.79
CA LYS A 107 -4.04 11.58 3.35
C LYS A 107 -5.38 12.07 2.80
N GLU A 108 -5.51 13.37 2.58
CA GLU A 108 -6.72 13.98 2.06
C GLU A 108 -6.96 13.80 0.53
N GLN A 109 -6.00 13.23 -0.20
CA GLN A 109 -6.12 13.04 -1.64
C GLN A 109 -7.21 12.05 -2.01
N GLN A 110 -7.95 12.35 -3.08
CA GLN A 110 -9.11 11.55 -3.50
C GLN A 110 -8.77 10.09 -3.77
N VAL A 111 -7.61 9.79 -4.39
CA VAL A 111 -7.21 8.40 -4.66
C VAL A 111 -6.87 7.64 -3.39
N ILE A 112 -6.29 8.31 -2.38
CA ILE A 112 -5.97 7.69 -1.09
C ILE A 112 -7.27 7.33 -0.35
N LYS A 113 -8.20 8.29 -0.25
CA LYS A 113 -9.54 8.04 0.32
C LYS A 113 -10.25 6.89 -0.40
N TYR A 114 -10.23 6.91 -1.73
CA TYR A 114 -10.78 5.83 -2.53
C TYR A 114 -10.16 4.47 -2.18
N ILE A 115 -8.83 4.37 -2.09
CA ILE A 115 -8.16 3.10 -1.77
C ILE A 115 -8.53 2.61 -0.36
N ILE A 116 -8.54 3.50 0.62
CA ILE A 116 -8.95 3.20 2.00
C ILE A 116 -10.39 2.65 2.00
N ASP A 117 -11.31 3.36 1.34
CA ASP A 117 -12.70 2.96 1.21
C ASP A 117 -12.85 1.61 0.50
N GLN A 118 -11.96 1.27 -0.43
CA GLN A 118 -12.01 -0.01 -1.14
C GLN A 118 -11.43 -1.19 -0.36
N ARG A 119 -10.62 -0.96 0.67
CA ARG A 119 -9.86 -2.00 1.39
C ARG A 119 -10.75 -3.12 1.94
N HIS A 120 -11.95 -2.80 2.44
CA HIS A 120 -12.87 -3.78 3.03
C HIS A 120 -13.26 -4.91 2.06
N ASN A 121 -13.19 -4.68 0.74
CA ASN A 121 -13.44 -5.72 -0.26
C ASN A 121 -12.37 -6.85 -0.27
N PHE A 122 -11.29 -6.72 0.52
CA PHE A 122 -10.11 -7.59 0.47
C PHE A 122 -9.73 -8.24 1.80
N VAL A 123 -10.32 -7.83 2.94
CA VAL A 123 -9.86 -8.22 4.29
C VAL A 123 -10.80 -9.18 5.05
N ALA A 124 -11.71 -9.87 4.34
CA ALA A 124 -12.60 -10.98 4.77
C ALA A 124 -14.11 -10.67 4.95
N HIS A 125 -14.92 -11.68 4.60
CA HIS A 125 -16.37 -11.84 4.80
C HIS A 125 -17.28 -10.64 4.50
N THR A 126 -17.00 -9.90 3.43
CA THR A 126 -18.00 -8.97 2.90
C THR A 126 -19.20 -9.75 2.39
N ASN A 127 -20.36 -9.42 2.95
CA ASN A 127 -21.69 -9.90 2.61
C ASN A 127 -21.77 -10.29 1.11
N THR A 128 -22.07 -11.54 0.80
CA THR A 128 -22.13 -12.09 -0.58
C THR A 128 -23.00 -11.27 -1.54
N LYS A 129 -23.85 -10.38 -1.01
CA LYS A 129 -24.70 -9.43 -1.75
C LYS A 129 -23.96 -8.20 -2.32
N HIS A 130 -22.70 -7.91 -1.93
CA HIS A 130 -21.96 -6.71 -2.39
C HIS A 130 -20.88 -6.98 -3.45
N ILE A 131 -20.65 -8.24 -3.82
CA ILE A 131 -19.48 -8.66 -4.59
C ILE A 131 -19.57 -8.28 -6.08
N GLU A 132 -20.77 -8.12 -6.65
CA GLU A 132 -20.89 -8.01 -8.12
C GLU A 132 -20.66 -6.61 -8.71
N LYS A 133 -20.56 -5.53 -7.90
CA LYS A 133 -20.45 -4.15 -8.44
C LYS A 133 -19.43 -3.22 -7.79
N ASN A 134 -18.77 -3.63 -6.73
CA ASN A 134 -17.91 -2.74 -5.94
C ASN A 134 -16.42 -3.10 -6.00
N PHE A 135 -16.00 -3.90 -6.99
CA PHE A 135 -14.57 -4.12 -7.16
C PHE A 135 -13.86 -2.85 -7.61
N PRO A 136 -12.68 -2.56 -7.06
CA PRO A 136 -11.93 -1.37 -7.42
C PRO A 136 -11.59 -1.37 -8.89
N VAL A 137 -11.81 -0.24 -9.55
CA VAL A 137 -11.52 -0.07 -10.97
C VAL A 137 -10.03 0.24 -11.13
N THR A 138 -9.28 -0.66 -11.77
CA THR A 138 -7.82 -0.50 -11.99
C THR A 138 -7.49 0.83 -12.69
N PHE A 139 -8.31 1.23 -13.66
CA PHE A 139 -8.15 2.50 -14.39
C PHE A 139 -8.20 3.73 -13.47
N LYS A 140 -9.03 3.72 -12.42
CA LYS A 140 -9.08 4.83 -11.44
C LYS A 140 -7.77 4.97 -10.68
N ILE A 141 -7.08 3.86 -10.43
CA ILE A 141 -5.78 3.86 -9.76
C ILE A 141 -4.70 4.31 -10.75
N CYS A 142 -4.62 3.69 -11.93
CA CYS A 142 -3.56 3.97 -12.90
C CYS A 142 -3.60 5.35 -13.56
N ASN A 143 -4.74 6.03 -13.53
CA ASN A 143 -4.88 7.39 -14.04
C ASN A 143 -4.94 8.45 -12.92
N SER A 144 -4.57 8.06 -11.70
CA SER A 144 -4.47 8.98 -10.57
C SER A 144 -3.04 9.52 -10.42
N ASN A 145 -2.84 10.37 -9.41
CA ASN A 145 -1.53 10.81 -8.93
C ASN A 145 -0.94 9.89 -7.84
N LEU A 146 -1.43 8.65 -7.67
CA LEU A 146 -1.02 7.78 -6.56
C LEU A 146 0.50 7.58 -6.51
N ARG A 147 1.15 7.43 -7.66
CA ARG A 147 2.59 7.21 -7.71
C ARG A 147 3.38 8.37 -7.14
N GLU A 148 2.99 9.59 -7.48
CA GLU A 148 3.59 10.84 -6.99
C GLU A 148 3.39 10.96 -5.49
N LEU A 149 2.19 10.63 -4.99
CA LEU A 149 1.90 10.62 -3.56
C LEU A 149 2.76 9.61 -2.80
N LEU A 150 2.93 8.39 -3.33
CA LEU A 150 3.81 7.38 -2.74
C LEU A 150 5.27 7.85 -2.71
N LYS A 151 5.74 8.54 -3.75
CA LYS A 151 7.08 9.16 -3.72
C LYS A 151 7.19 10.25 -2.67
N SER A 152 6.17 11.11 -2.52
CA SER A 152 6.16 12.11 -1.44
C SER A 152 6.20 11.47 -0.06
N LEU A 153 5.48 10.37 0.17
CA LEU A 153 5.59 9.58 1.40
C LEU A 153 6.99 9.00 1.60
N GLN A 154 7.64 8.55 0.51
CA GLN A 154 9.01 8.04 0.57
C GLN A 154 10.02 9.12 1.00
N GLU A 155 9.84 10.36 0.58
CA GLU A 155 10.71 11.47 1.00
C GLU A 155 10.48 11.85 2.47
N LEU A 156 9.23 11.76 2.96
CA LEU A 156 8.93 12.03 4.38
C LEU A 156 9.63 11.08 5.34
N VAL A 157 9.89 9.82 4.95
CA VAL A 157 10.59 8.84 5.80
C VAL A 157 12.11 8.91 5.71
N LYS A 158 12.64 9.54 4.66
CA LYS A 158 14.10 9.76 4.48
C LYS A 158 14.60 10.99 5.23
N ASN A 159 13.73 11.97 5.46
CA ASN A 159 14.02 13.22 6.18
C ASN A 159 13.80 13.06 7.70
#